data_AF-I4C9E5-F1
#
_entry.id   AF-I4C9E5-F1
#
_cell.length_a   1.000
_cell.length_b   1.000
_cell.length_c   1.000
_cell.angle_alpha   90.00
_cell.angle_beta   90.00
_cell.angle_gamma   90.00
#
_symmetry.space_group_name_H-M   'P 1'
#
loop_
_entity.id
_entity.type
_entity.pdbx_description
1 polymer ?
#
loop_
_entity_poly.entity_id
_entity_poly.type
_entity_poly.pdbx_seq_one_letter_code
_entity_poly.pdbx_strand_id
1 'polypeptide(L)'
;MRISNQNTSIVLELVAKGENLDPNDLQAFYQWIDDSYNALEFDQVQKRRFAAYCRSSLDSPSMRIYVGVWILKLSIWEASQELIDHQERLTLTETVLSRATNECSHFSRRRVK
;
A
#
# COMPACT_ATOMS: atom_id res chain seq x y z
N MET A 1 -4.63 5.24 1.55
CA MET A 1 -4.15 4.21 2.49
C MET A 1 -2.65 4.37 2.74
N ARG A 2 -2.27 5.09 3.81
CA ARG A 2 -0.88 5.08 4.30
C ARG A 2 -0.66 3.85 5.17
N ILE A 3 -0.11 2.79 4.59
CA ILE A 3 0.55 1.74 5.37
C ILE A 3 1.81 2.39 5.95
N SER A 4 1.95 2.40 7.28
CA SER A 4 3.18 2.89 7.90
C SER A 4 4.38 2.05 7.42
N ASN A 5 5.59 2.61 7.41
CA ASN A 5 6.78 1.83 7.02
C ASN A 5 6.95 0.55 7.86
N GLN A 6 6.55 0.58 9.14
CA GLN A 6 6.52 -0.61 10.00
C GLN A 6 5.51 -1.65 9.53
N ASN A 7 4.32 -1.21 9.11
CA ASN A 7 3.28 -2.10 8.61
C ASN A 7 3.69 -2.74 7.28
N THR A 8 4.43 -2.03 6.42
CA THR A 8 4.96 -2.58 5.16
C THR A 8 5.92 -3.75 5.39
N SER A 9 6.82 -3.65 6.36
CA SER A 9 7.72 -4.77 6.71
C SER A 9 6.95 -6.00 7.19
N ILE A 10 5.89 -5.80 7.98
CA ILE A 10 5.03 -6.89 8.45
C ILE A 10 4.28 -7.53 7.27
N VAL A 11 3.74 -6.73 6.33
CA VAL A 11 3.07 -7.30 5.14
C VAL A 11 4.05 -8.08 4.26
N LEU A 12 5.28 -7.60 4.09
CA LEU A 12 6.33 -8.32 3.35
C LEU A 12 6.70 -9.67 4.00
N GLU A 13 6.76 -9.71 5.34
CA GLU A 13 6.99 -10.96 6.07
C GLU A 13 5.83 -11.95 5.88
N LEU A 14 4.58 -11.48 5.87
CA LEU A 14 3.40 -12.32 5.61
C LEU A 14 3.37 -12.86 4.17
N VAL A 15 3.78 -12.04 3.19
CA VAL A 15 3.96 -12.48 1.81
C VAL A 15 4.98 -13.60 1.75
N ALA A 16 6.16 -13.42 2.36
CA ALA A 16 7.20 -14.45 2.37
C ALA A 16 6.73 -15.73 3.08
N LYS A 17 6.02 -15.63 4.21
CA LYS A 17 5.44 -16.78 4.91
C LYS A 17 4.40 -17.51 4.06
N GLY A 18 3.51 -16.78 3.40
CA GLY A 18 2.48 -17.36 2.53
C GLY A 18 3.04 -18.05 1.28
N GLU A 19 4.10 -17.50 0.68
CA GLU A 19 4.77 -18.11 -0.49
C GLU A 19 5.50 -19.41 -0.17
N ASN A 20 5.93 -19.59 1.08
CA ASN A 20 6.65 -20.77 1.55
C ASN A 20 5.79 -21.72 2.38
N LEU A 21 4.48 -21.45 2.50
CA LEU A 21 3.58 -22.25 3.31
C LEU A 21 3.21 -23.56 2.59
N ASP A 22 3.19 -24.66 3.33
CA ASP A 22 2.60 -25.91 2.83
C ASP A 22 1.11 -25.66 2.52
N PRO A 23 0.63 -25.96 1.30
CA PRO A 23 -0.76 -25.78 0.96
C PRO A 23 -1.76 -26.45 1.90
N ASN A 24 -1.37 -27.51 2.60
CA ASN A 24 -2.21 -28.21 3.55
C ASN A 24 -2.37 -27.46 4.89
N ASP A 25 -1.49 -26.51 5.20
CA ASP A 25 -1.51 -25.70 6.42
C ASP A 25 -2.33 -24.39 6.25
N LEU A 26 -3.47 -24.49 5.56
CA LEU A 26 -4.43 -23.39 5.36
C LEU A 26 -4.85 -22.69 6.65
N GLN A 27 -4.93 -23.43 7.76
CA GLN A 27 -5.33 -22.87 9.05
C GLN A 27 -4.28 -21.88 9.58
N ALA A 28 -2.99 -22.19 9.42
CA ALA A 28 -1.91 -21.29 9.79
C ALA A 28 -1.94 -20.03 8.94
N PHE A 29 -2.22 -20.16 7.63
CA PHE A 29 -2.40 -19.03 6.72
C PHE A 29 -3.48 -18.06 7.19
N TYR A 30 -4.67 -18.58 7.51
CA TYR A 30 -5.80 -17.75 7.92
C TYR A 30 -5.56 -17.08 9.26
N GLN A 31 -4.92 -17.78 10.21
CA GLN A 31 -4.61 -17.24 11.53
C GLN A 31 -3.67 -16.04 11.42
N TRP A 32 -2.56 -16.18 10.69
CA TRP A 32 -1.59 -15.09 10.50
C TRP A 32 -2.22 -13.87 9.86
N ILE A 33 -3.09 -14.09 8.88
CA ILE A 33 -3.73 -13.00 8.18
C ILE A 33 -4.75 -12.29 9.06
N ASP A 34 -5.63 -13.02 9.76
CA ASP A 34 -6.62 -12.40 10.65
C ASP A 34 -5.94 -11.59 11.78
N ASP A 35 -4.85 -12.11 12.36
CA ASP A 35 -4.05 -11.42 13.37
C ASP A 35 -3.41 -10.14 12.79
N SER A 36 -2.90 -10.22 11.57
CA SER A 36 -2.30 -9.08 10.87
C SER A 36 -3.32 -8.02 10.48
N TYR A 37 -4.55 -8.42 10.10
CA TYR A 37 -5.64 -7.48 9.84
C TYR A 37 -6.03 -6.69 11.09
N ASN A 38 -6.00 -7.34 12.26
CA ASN A 38 -6.28 -6.67 13.53
C ASN A 38 -5.12 -5.76 13.95
N ALA A 39 -3.87 -6.13 13.66
CA ALA A 39 -2.69 -5.37 14.03
C ALA A 39 -2.40 -4.17 13.09
N LEU A 40 -2.73 -4.27 11.81
CA LEU A 40 -2.32 -3.31 10.78
C LEU A 40 -3.41 -2.29 10.42
N GLU A 41 -4.56 -2.32 11.10
CA GLU A 41 -5.73 -1.46 10.85
C GLU A 41 -6.11 -1.37 9.35
N PHE A 42 -6.04 -2.51 8.66
CA PHE A 42 -6.42 -2.60 7.25
C PHE A 42 -7.85 -2.09 7.01
N ASP A 43 -8.06 -1.44 5.86
CA ASP A 43 -9.40 -1.02 5.43
C ASP A 43 -10.39 -2.19 5.49
N GLN A 44 -11.53 -1.98 6.15
CA GLN A 44 -12.59 -2.98 6.25
C GLN A 44 -13.08 -3.47 4.87
N VAL A 45 -13.00 -2.65 3.83
CA VAL A 45 -13.36 -3.05 2.47
C VAL A 45 -12.38 -4.09 1.92
N GLN A 46 -11.07 -3.90 2.11
CA GLN A 46 -10.03 -4.86 1.75
C GLN A 46 -10.18 -6.14 2.56
N LYS A 47 -10.45 -6.05 3.88
CA LYS A 47 -10.73 -7.20 4.75
C LYS A 47 -11.93 -8.02 4.26
N ARG A 48 -13.01 -7.37 3.83
CA ARG A 48 -14.20 -8.03 3.27
C ARG A 48 -13.90 -8.68 1.91
N ARG A 49 -13.17 -7.99 1.03
CA ARG A 49 -12.74 -8.55 -0.27
C ARG A 49 -11.85 -9.77 -0.07
N PHE A 50 -10.86 -9.68 0.82
CA PHE A 50 -10.01 -10.81 1.18
C PHE A 50 -10.83 -11.98 1.74
N ALA A 51 -11.71 -11.74 2.71
CA ALA A 51 -12.56 -12.78 3.27
C ALA A 51 -13.45 -13.42 2.20
N ALA A 52 -14.00 -12.64 1.28
CA ALA A 52 -14.76 -13.16 0.15
C ALA A 52 -13.87 -14.01 -0.77
N TYR A 53 -12.76 -13.47 -1.28
CA TYR A 53 -11.93 -14.16 -2.27
C TYR A 53 -11.16 -15.36 -1.70
N CYS A 54 -10.50 -15.23 -0.54
CA CYS A 54 -9.74 -16.33 0.06
C CYS A 54 -10.59 -17.43 0.70
N ARG A 55 -11.82 -17.13 1.14
CA ARG A 55 -12.72 -18.15 1.72
C ARG A 55 -13.73 -18.69 0.71
N SER A 56 -14.01 -17.98 -0.40
CA SER A 56 -14.89 -18.45 -1.48
C SER A 56 -14.16 -19.03 -2.69
N SER A 57 -12.83 -18.88 -2.85
CA SER A 57 -12.14 -19.50 -3.99
C SER A 57 -12.20 -21.02 -3.88
N LEU A 58 -12.80 -21.65 -4.88
CA LEU A 58 -13.36 -23.00 -4.81
C LEU A 58 -12.46 -24.14 -5.31
N ASP A 59 -11.22 -23.93 -5.72
CA ASP A 59 -10.51 -25.00 -6.46
C ASP A 59 -9.28 -25.66 -5.81
N SER A 60 -8.64 -25.08 -4.78
CA SER A 60 -7.63 -25.80 -3.97
C SER A 60 -7.12 -24.96 -2.80
N PRO A 61 -6.55 -25.59 -1.75
CA PRO A 61 -5.77 -24.90 -0.73
C PRO A 61 -4.67 -23.99 -1.28
N SER A 62 -3.95 -24.45 -2.30
CA SER A 62 -2.92 -23.67 -2.99
C SER A 62 -3.48 -22.38 -3.61
N MET A 63 -4.67 -22.45 -4.22
CA MET A 63 -5.30 -21.27 -4.83
C MET A 63 -5.71 -20.24 -3.78
N ARG A 64 -6.18 -20.70 -2.61
CA ARG A 64 -6.57 -19.83 -1.50
C ARG A 64 -5.36 -19.07 -0.92
N ILE A 65 -4.23 -19.75 -0.77
CA ILE A 65 -2.97 -19.14 -0.34
C ILE A 65 -2.45 -18.16 -1.40
N TYR A 66 -2.43 -18.57 -2.67
CA TYR A 66 -2.02 -17.72 -3.78
C TYR A 66 -2.81 -16.41 -3.85
N VAL A 67 -4.14 -16.49 -3.81
CA VAL A 67 -5.01 -15.31 -3.82
C VAL A 67 -4.74 -14.41 -2.61
N GLY A 68 -4.52 -15.00 -1.44
CA GLY A 68 -4.28 -14.22 -0.25
C GLY A 68 -2.94 -13.48 -0.28
N VAL A 69 -1.88 -14.16 -0.73
CA VAL A 69 -0.57 -13.54 -0.98
C VAL A 69 -0.67 -12.43 -2.03
N TRP A 70 -1.44 -12.66 -3.10
CA TRP A 70 -1.64 -11.66 -4.15
C TRP A 70 -2.30 -10.38 -3.63
N ILE A 71 -3.31 -10.49 -2.76
CA ILE A 71 -3.94 -9.33 -2.14
C ILE A 71 -2.95 -8.57 -1.26
N LEU A 72 -2.14 -9.26 -0.44
CA LEU A 72 -1.12 -8.62 0.39
C LEU A 72 -0.11 -7.83 -0.46
N LYS A 73 0.33 -8.39 -1.60
CA LYS A 73 1.19 -7.70 -2.56
C LYS A 73 0.51 -6.48 -3.17
N LEU A 74 -0.77 -6.57 -3.51
CA LEU A 74 -1.55 -5.45 -4.05
C LEU A 74 -1.62 -4.31 -3.04
N SER A 75 -1.83 -4.60 -1.76
CA SER A 75 -1.86 -3.58 -0.70
C SER A 75 -0.52 -2.84 -0.54
N ILE A 76 0.61 -3.55 -0.67
CA ILE A 76 1.95 -2.92 -0.68
C ILE A 76 2.09 -2.01 -1.90
N TRP A 77 1.66 -2.47 -3.08
CA TRP A 77 1.74 -1.70 -4.31
C TRP A 77 0.90 -0.42 -4.25
N GLU A 78 -0.35 -0.50 -3.79
CA GLU A 78 -1.23 0.66 -3.61
C GLU A 78 -0.64 1.68 -2.63
N ALA A 79 -0.10 1.23 -1.50
CA ALA A 79 0.57 2.12 -0.54
C ALA A 79 1.82 2.79 -1.13
N SER A 80 2.54 2.09 -2.01
CA SER A 80 3.71 2.63 -2.70
C SER A 80 3.32 3.68 -3.75
N GLN A 81 2.23 3.45 -4.49
CA GLN A 81 1.71 4.43 -5.47
C GLN A 81 1.25 5.71 -4.79
N GLU A 82 0.60 5.63 -3.62
CA GLU A 82 0.20 6.84 -2.89
C GLU A 82 1.39 7.67 -2.41
N LEU A 83 2.51 7.04 -2.07
CA LEU A 83 3.75 7.75 -1.72
C LEU A 83 4.34 8.47 -2.94
N ILE A 84 4.35 7.80 -4.10
CA ILE A 84 4.82 8.38 -5.37
C ILE A 84 3.94 9.58 -5.75
N ASP A 85 2.61 9.41 -5.77
CA ASP A 85 1.65 10.47 -6.07
C ASP A 85 1.80 11.67 -5.14
N HIS A 86 2.04 11.42 -3.84
CA HIS A 86 2.24 12.49 -2.87
C HIS A 86 3.56 13.23 -3.09
N GLN A 87 4.62 12.52 -3.48
CA GLN A 87 5.93 13.10 -3.74
C GLN A 87 5.94 13.92 -5.05
N GLU A 88 5.22 13.46 -6.07
CA GLU A 88 5.00 14.23 -7.30
C GLU A 88 4.18 15.50 -7.05
N ARG A 89 3.16 15.45 -6.18
CA ARG A 89 2.43 16.67 -5.78
C ARG A 89 3.33 17.67 -5.04
N LEU A 90 4.19 17.20 -4.13
CA LEU A 90 5.10 18.08 -3.40
C LEU A 90 6.09 18.77 -4.35
N THR A 91 6.70 18.02 -5.27
CA THR A 91 7.65 18.56 -6.26
C THR A 91 6.98 19.54 -7.25
N LEU A 92 5.75 19.27 -7.69
CA LEU A 92 4.97 20.21 -8.47
C LEU A 92 4.68 21.50 -7.69
N THR A 93 4.30 21.39 -6.42
CA THR A 93 3.99 22.55 -5.57
C THR A 93 5.25 23.41 -5.33
N GLU A 94 6.40 22.80 -5.05
CA GLU A 94 7.68 23.50 -4.91
C GLU A 94 8.10 24.18 -6.21
N THR A 95 7.90 23.54 -7.36
CA THR A 95 8.24 24.11 -8.67
C THR A 95 7.35 25.32 -8.98
N VAL A 96 6.05 25.23 -8.70
CA VAL A 96 5.11 26.35 -8.87
C VAL A 96 5.45 27.52 -7.94
N LEU A 97 5.74 27.24 -6.66
CA LEU A 97 6.15 28.25 -5.70
C LEU A 97 7.47 28.92 -6.11
N SER A 98 8.46 28.15 -6.56
CA SER A 98 9.75 28.65 -7.05
C SER A 98 9.57 29.58 -8.26
N ARG A 99 8.75 29.19 -9.25
CA ARG A 99 8.42 30.04 -10.41
C ARG A 99 7.72 31.33 -10.00
N ALA A 100 6.74 31.25 -9.10
CA ALA A 100 6.04 32.43 -8.60
C ALA A 100 6.99 33.41 -7.86
N THR A 101 7.95 32.91 -7.08
CA THR A 101 8.96 33.76 -6.42
C THR A 101 9.95 34.41 -7.38
N ASN A 102 10.34 33.73 -8.45
CA ASN A 102 11.22 34.27 -9.48
C ASN A 102 10.52 35.36 -10.33
N GLU A 103 9.23 35.20 -10.61
CA GLU A 103 8.46 36.23 -11.32
C GLU A 103 8.22 37.48 -10.46
N CYS A 104 7.96 37.31 -9.16
CA CYS A 104 7.72 38.41 -8.23
C CYS A 104 8.99 39.26 -7.98
N SER A 105 10.16 38.61 -7.93
CA SER A 105 11.46 39.28 -7.79
C SER A 105 11.89 40.03 -9.06
N HIS A 106 11.47 39.58 -10.24
CA HIS A 106 11.65 40.32 -11.50
C HIS A 106 10.72 41.54 -11.62
N PHE A 107 9.49 41.47 -11.09
CA PHE A 107 8.54 42.58 -11.13
C PHE A 107 8.94 43.75 -10.20
N SER A 108 9.50 43.44 -9.03
CA SER A 108 9.96 44.46 -8.06
C SER A 108 11.17 45.27 -8.57
N ARG A 109 11.99 44.73 -9.49
CA ARG A 109 13.14 45.45 -10.07
C ARG A 109 12.77 46.40 -11.22
N ARG A 110 11.56 46.33 -11.77
CA ARG A 110 11.12 47.19 -12.90
C ARG A 110 10.41 48.48 -12.47
N ARG A 111 10.09 48.67 -11.18
CA ARG A 111 9.35 49.84 -10.66
C ARG A 111 10.22 50.92 -10.01
N VAL A 112 11.55 50.85 -10.15
CA VAL A 112 12.47 51.92 -9.72
C VAL A 112 13.10 52.54 -10.96
N LYS A 113 12.35 53.43 -11.62
CA LYS A 113 12.85 54.47 -12.52
C LYS A 113 11.94 55.67 -12.43
#